data_AF-A0A1E4TKK0-F1
#
_entry.id   AF-A0A1E4TKK0-F1
#
_cell.length_a   1.000
_cell.length_b   1.000
_cell.length_c   1.000
_cell.angle_alpha   90.00
_cell.angle_beta   90.00
_cell.angle_gamma   90.00
#
_symmetry.space_group_name_H-M   'P 1'
#
loop_
_entity.id
_entity.type
_entity.pdbx_description
1 polymer ?
#
loop_
_entity_poly.entity_id
_entity_poly.type
_entity_poly.pdbx_seq_one_letter_code
_entity_poly.pdbx_strand_id
1 'polypeptide(L)'
;MFYTDPTAIWSIYREKRQVAHDTLDEEPLPAVAQIVRWARALGPAMLTVSLDPDVRLEAAGHPGGESLIKVRGDLFRQKCTGFDCTNVETLSAAAWSDTVEVPLCTVCGTVMRPDVVWDGEPLRLADVDHIDAFVAQATAVSVVGDVNEWPIAGYVRRLQSKGCPLTIYNLDGATIG
;
A
#
# COMPACT_ATOMS: atom_id res chain seq x y z
N MET A 1 5.91 20.37 -0.80
CA MET A 1 5.38 19.99 -2.12
C MET A 1 3.85 20.08 -2.13
N PHE A 2 3.11 19.29 -1.34
CA PHE A 2 1.63 19.42 -1.29
C PHE A 2 1.13 20.79 -0.89
N TYR A 3 1.62 21.37 0.20
CA TYR A 3 1.20 22.71 0.64
C TYR A 3 1.62 23.84 -0.32
N THR A 4 2.42 23.54 -1.34
CA THR A 4 2.84 24.51 -2.36
C THR A 4 1.80 24.61 -3.47
N ASP A 5 1.28 23.46 -3.94
CA ASP A 5 0.22 23.39 -4.94
C ASP A 5 -0.63 22.12 -4.74
N PRO A 6 -1.64 22.17 -3.84
CA PRO A 6 -2.50 21.03 -3.56
C PRO A 6 -3.31 20.59 -4.79
N THR A 7 -3.69 21.53 -5.66
CA THR A 7 -4.49 21.26 -6.85
C THR A 7 -3.72 20.40 -7.85
N ALA A 8 -2.45 20.72 -8.11
CA ALA A 8 -1.60 19.92 -8.98
C ALA A 8 -1.43 18.49 -8.44
N ILE A 9 -1.22 18.34 -7.12
CA ILE A 9 -1.15 17.02 -6.50
C ILE A 9 -2.45 16.24 -6.71
N TRP A 10 -3.61 16.86 -6.45
CA TRP A 10 -4.90 16.20 -6.63
C TRP A 10 -5.16 15.78 -8.08
N SER A 11 -4.73 16.57 -9.07
CA SER A 11 -4.79 16.17 -10.49
C SER A 11 -4.00 14.89 -10.77
N ILE A 12 -2.76 14.80 -10.27
CA ILE A 12 -1.91 13.61 -10.44
C ILE A 12 -2.57 12.37 -9.79
N TYR A 13 -3.13 12.52 -8.60
CA TYR A 13 -3.77 11.39 -7.91
C TYR A 13 -5.12 10.99 -8.53
N ARG A 14 -5.84 11.92 -9.14
CA ARG A 14 -7.02 11.63 -9.97
C ARG A 14 -6.65 10.77 -11.17
N GLU A 15 -5.61 11.14 -11.92
CA GLU A 15 -5.13 10.35 -13.06
C GLU A 15 -4.71 8.94 -12.63
N LYS A 16 -3.95 8.82 -11.53
CA LYS A 16 -3.56 7.53 -10.97
C LYS A 16 -4.77 6.66 -10.59
N ARG A 17 -5.78 7.26 -9.95
CA ARG A 17 -7.03 6.55 -9.60
C ARG A 17 -7.83 6.12 -10.82
N GLN A 18 -7.86 6.94 -11.86
CA GLN A 18 -8.52 6.59 -13.12
C GLN A 18 -7.86 5.36 -13.75
N VAL A 19 -6.53 5.38 -13.92
CA VAL A 19 -5.79 4.24 -14.46
C VAL A 19 -6.01 2.98 -13.62
N ALA A 20 -5.90 3.10 -12.30
CA ALA A 20 -6.18 1.99 -11.38
C ALA A 20 -7.59 1.42 -11.57
N HIS A 21 -8.60 2.30 -11.59
CA HIS A 21 -10.01 1.95 -11.73
C HIS A 21 -10.30 1.26 -13.07
N ASP A 22 -9.76 1.78 -14.17
CA ASP A 22 -9.98 1.23 -15.51
C ASP A 22 -9.40 -0.20 -15.64
N THR A 23 -8.38 -0.53 -14.85
CA THR A 23 -7.78 -1.87 -14.84
C THR A 23 -8.46 -2.87 -13.90
N LEU A 24 -9.50 -2.46 -13.15
CA LEU A 24 -10.15 -3.32 -12.17
C LEU A 24 -10.89 -4.52 -12.76
N ASP A 25 -11.43 -4.36 -13.97
CA ASP A 25 -12.17 -5.41 -14.68
C ASP A 25 -11.24 -6.33 -15.50
N GLU A 26 -9.93 -6.03 -15.54
CA GLU A 26 -8.95 -6.87 -16.22
C GLU A 26 -8.61 -8.13 -15.40
N GLU A 27 -8.14 -9.17 -16.09
CA GLU A 27 -7.67 -10.37 -15.40
C GLU A 27 -6.47 -10.02 -14.50
N PRO A 28 -6.45 -10.44 -13.22
CA PRO A 28 -5.33 -10.14 -12.33
C PRO A 28 -4.02 -10.67 -12.90
N LEU A 29 -2.95 -9.87 -12.77
CA LEU A 29 -1.61 -10.32 -13.09
C LEU A 29 -1.31 -11.68 -12.40
N PRO A 30 -0.62 -12.63 -13.06
CA PRO A 30 -0.38 -13.95 -12.49
C PRO A 30 0.25 -13.93 -11.10
N ALA A 31 1.14 -12.97 -10.85
CA ALA A 31 1.76 -12.74 -9.54
C ALA A 31 0.73 -12.31 -8.47
N VAL A 32 -0.15 -11.37 -8.80
CA VAL A 32 -1.24 -10.92 -7.91
C VAL A 32 -2.17 -12.09 -7.60
N ALA A 33 -2.59 -12.83 -8.63
CA ALA A 33 -3.43 -14.01 -8.45
C ALA A 33 -2.75 -15.07 -7.55
N GLN A 34 -1.44 -15.27 -7.67
CA GLN A 34 -0.69 -16.20 -6.81
C GLN A 34 -0.58 -15.72 -5.36
N ILE A 35 -0.35 -14.43 -5.13
CA ILE A 35 -0.34 -13.83 -3.79
C ILE A 35 -1.69 -14.04 -3.11
N VAL A 36 -2.80 -13.78 -3.81
CA VAL A 36 -4.16 -14.01 -3.28
C VAL A 36 -4.40 -15.48 -2.95
N ARG A 37 -3.95 -16.40 -3.81
CA ARG A 37 -4.05 -17.85 -3.52
C ARG A 37 -3.32 -18.23 -2.24
N TRP A 38 -2.09 -17.74 -2.04
CA TRP A 38 -1.33 -18.01 -0.83
C TRP A 38 -1.99 -17.38 0.41
N ALA A 39 -2.43 -16.12 0.32
CA ALA A 39 -3.08 -15.43 1.43
C ALA A 39 -4.34 -16.18 1.90
N ARG A 40 -5.16 -16.70 0.96
CA ARG A 40 -6.34 -17.51 1.29
C ARG A 40 -5.99 -18.88 1.87
N ALA A 41 -4.95 -19.53 1.35
CA ALA A 41 -4.56 -20.87 1.78
C ALA A 41 -3.85 -20.89 3.15
N LEU A 42 -2.99 -19.89 3.41
CA LEU A 42 -2.20 -19.77 4.62
C LEU A 42 -2.93 -18.99 5.73
N GLY A 43 -3.89 -18.13 5.35
CA GLY A 43 -4.68 -17.35 6.29
C GLY A 43 -3.78 -16.52 7.22
N PRO A 44 -4.00 -16.55 8.55
CA PRO A 44 -3.20 -15.78 9.51
C PRO A 44 -1.69 -16.09 9.52
N ALA A 45 -1.26 -17.20 8.91
CA ALA A 45 0.15 -17.55 8.81
C ALA A 45 0.89 -16.77 7.70
N MET A 46 0.19 -15.93 6.93
CA MET A 46 0.79 -15.09 5.90
C MET A 46 0.40 -13.62 6.09
N LEU A 47 1.40 -12.75 6.03
CA LEU A 47 1.24 -11.30 5.93
C LEU A 47 1.76 -10.82 4.58
N THR A 48 0.91 -10.14 3.82
CA THR A 48 1.28 -9.47 2.59
C THR A 48 1.62 -8.01 2.90
N VAL A 49 2.85 -7.61 2.63
CA VAL A 49 3.31 -6.21 2.76
C VAL A 49 3.47 -5.62 1.35
N SER A 50 2.54 -4.77 0.94
CA SER A 50 2.51 -4.13 -0.38
C SER A 50 3.12 -2.72 -0.34
N LEU A 51 4.08 -2.47 -1.22
CA LEU A 51 4.57 -1.12 -1.52
C LEU A 51 3.65 -0.37 -2.49
N ASP A 52 2.79 -1.08 -3.23
CA ASP A 52 1.83 -0.48 -4.15
C ASP A 52 0.58 -0.01 -3.36
N PRO A 53 0.24 1.30 -3.41
CA PRO A 53 -0.97 1.82 -2.77
C PRO A 53 -2.26 1.50 -3.56
N ASP A 54 -2.16 0.91 -4.75
CA ASP A 54 -3.32 0.56 -5.59
C ASP A 54 -4.17 -0.59 -5.00
N VAL A 55 -5.31 -0.88 -5.61
CA VAL A 55 -6.37 -1.80 -5.13
C VAL A 55 -6.33 -3.18 -5.76
N ARG A 56 -5.32 -3.48 -6.59
CA ARG A 56 -5.25 -4.72 -7.39
C ARG A 56 -5.30 -6.00 -6.55
N LEU A 57 -4.67 -6.01 -5.38
CA LEU A 57 -4.71 -7.16 -4.48
C LEU A 57 -6.12 -7.39 -3.97
N GLU A 58 -6.81 -6.34 -3.52
CA GLU A 58 -8.19 -6.43 -3.05
C GLU A 58 -9.16 -6.79 -4.17
N ALA A 59 -9.01 -6.18 -5.35
CA ALA A 59 -9.82 -6.49 -6.53
C ALA A 59 -9.67 -7.95 -6.96
N ALA A 60 -8.45 -8.51 -6.89
CA ALA A 60 -8.20 -9.93 -7.11
C ALA A 60 -8.73 -10.83 -5.97
N GLY A 61 -9.26 -10.24 -4.89
CA GLY A 61 -9.91 -10.94 -3.79
C GLY A 61 -8.97 -11.36 -2.66
N HIS A 62 -7.90 -10.60 -2.41
CA HIS A 62 -7.11 -10.75 -1.19
C HIS A 62 -8.02 -10.59 0.05
N PRO A 63 -7.86 -11.41 1.11
CA PRO A 63 -8.71 -11.34 2.30
C PRO A 63 -8.64 -10.01 3.09
N GLY A 64 -7.74 -9.09 2.71
CA GLY A 64 -7.54 -7.81 3.38
C GLY A 64 -7.31 -7.92 4.90
N GLY A 65 -7.77 -6.91 5.64
CA GLY A 65 -7.70 -6.88 7.10
C GLY A 65 -6.27 -6.96 7.61
N GLU A 66 -6.04 -7.77 8.64
CA GLU A 66 -4.71 -7.95 9.23
C GLU A 66 -3.72 -8.71 8.32
N SER A 67 -4.19 -9.31 7.22
CA SER A 67 -3.32 -10.08 6.31
C SER A 67 -2.69 -9.23 5.19
N LEU A 68 -3.10 -7.96 5.04
CA LEU A 68 -2.61 -7.05 3.99
C LEU A 68 -2.27 -5.68 4.57
N ILE A 69 -1.01 -5.28 4.43
CA ILE A 69 -0.55 -3.94 4.78
C ILE A 69 -0.06 -3.24 3.52
N LYS A 70 -0.75 -2.18 3.10
CA LYS A 70 -0.23 -1.23 2.11
C LYS A 70 0.62 -0.17 2.80
N VAL A 71 1.92 -0.39 2.85
CA VAL A 71 2.83 0.45 3.65
C VAL A 71 2.98 1.85 3.09
N ARG A 72 2.75 2.04 1.78
CA ARG A 72 2.73 3.36 1.13
C ARG A 72 1.36 4.05 1.19
N GLY A 73 0.42 3.53 1.98
CA GLY A 73 -0.94 4.05 2.09
C GLY A 73 -1.87 3.46 1.04
N ASP A 74 -2.98 4.13 0.78
CA ASP A 74 -4.02 3.63 -0.12
C ASP A 74 -4.45 4.74 -1.10
N LEU A 75 -4.39 4.39 -2.39
CA LEU A 75 -4.68 5.31 -3.49
C LEU A 75 -6.12 5.85 -3.42
N PHE A 76 -7.07 5.08 -2.91
CA PHE A 76 -8.49 5.42 -2.79
C PHE A 76 -8.85 5.89 -1.38
N ARG A 77 -7.87 6.25 -0.55
CA ARG A 77 -8.11 6.94 0.72
C ARG A 77 -7.56 8.37 0.71
N GLN A 78 -8.14 9.19 1.57
CA GLN A 78 -7.69 10.56 1.83
C GLN A 78 -7.70 10.85 3.32
N LYS A 79 -6.71 11.61 3.80
CA LYS A 79 -6.57 11.98 5.21
C LYS A 79 -6.59 13.48 5.40
N CYS A 80 -7.14 13.91 6.54
CA CYS A 80 -7.17 15.31 6.93
C CYS A 80 -5.76 15.84 7.20
N THR A 81 -5.49 17.10 6.84
CA THR A 81 -4.26 17.80 7.23
C THR A 81 -4.42 18.68 8.47
N GLY A 82 -5.59 18.67 9.10
CA GLY A 82 -5.85 19.44 10.32
C GLY A 82 -5.06 18.89 11.50
N PHE A 83 -4.46 19.78 12.29
CA PHE A 83 -3.54 19.44 13.38
C PHE A 83 -4.11 18.42 14.38
N ASP A 84 -5.37 18.63 14.81
CA ASP A 84 -6.07 17.75 15.78
C ASP A 84 -7.13 16.86 15.12
N CYS A 85 -7.05 16.63 13.81
CA CYS A 85 -8.04 15.83 13.08
C CYS A 85 -7.39 14.58 12.46
N THR A 86 -7.76 13.41 12.97
CA THR A 86 -7.28 12.11 12.47
C THR A 86 -8.24 11.48 11.45
N ASN A 87 -9.15 12.25 10.86
CA ASN A 87 -10.15 11.73 9.94
C ASN A 87 -9.50 11.19 8.66
N VAL A 88 -9.89 9.98 8.28
CA VAL A 88 -9.50 9.33 7.02
C VAL A 88 -10.74 8.81 6.34
N GLU A 89 -10.88 9.10 5.06
CA GLU A 89 -12.06 8.78 4.26
C GLU A 89 -11.67 7.87 3.11
N THR A 90 -12.49 6.85 2.85
CA THR A 90 -12.38 6.00 1.66
C THR A 90 -13.24 6.60 0.54
N LEU A 91 -12.65 6.74 -0.64
CA LEU A 91 -13.26 7.36 -1.81
C LEU A 91 -14.00 6.30 -2.63
N SER A 92 -15.25 6.57 -2.96
CA SER A 92 -15.96 5.84 -4.02
C SER A 92 -15.50 6.29 -5.40
N ALA A 93 -15.81 5.50 -6.45
CA ALA A 93 -15.56 5.88 -7.84
C ALA A 93 -16.04 7.31 -8.16
N ALA A 94 -17.31 7.59 -7.83
CA ALA A 94 -17.91 8.91 -8.03
C ALA A 94 -17.20 10.03 -7.23
N ALA A 95 -16.75 9.74 -6.01
CA ALA A 95 -16.16 10.76 -5.14
C ALA A 95 -14.82 11.30 -5.67
N TRP A 96 -13.99 10.42 -6.25
CA TRP A 96 -12.70 10.85 -6.82
C TRP A 96 -12.82 11.27 -8.30
N SER A 97 -13.83 10.82 -9.05
CA SER A 97 -14.04 11.22 -10.45
C SER A 97 -14.60 12.63 -10.62
N ASP A 98 -15.25 13.21 -9.61
CA ASP A 98 -15.97 14.49 -9.75
C ASP A 98 -15.19 15.70 -9.17
N THR A 99 -14.16 15.45 -8.36
CA THR A 99 -13.42 16.48 -7.59
C THR A 99 -12.37 17.27 -8.38
N VAL A 100 -12.78 18.23 -9.20
CA VAL A 100 -11.81 19.19 -9.80
C VAL A 100 -11.08 20.02 -8.72
N GLU A 101 -11.74 20.21 -7.57
CA GLU A 101 -11.23 20.96 -6.44
C GLU A 101 -10.59 20.08 -5.35
N VAL A 102 -9.75 20.69 -4.52
CA VAL A 102 -9.12 20.06 -3.36
C VAL A 102 -10.21 19.75 -2.31
N PRO A 103 -10.44 18.47 -1.96
CA PRO A 103 -11.51 18.09 -1.04
C PRO A 103 -11.28 18.65 0.37
N LEU A 104 -12.39 19.00 1.03
CA LEU A 104 -12.40 19.43 2.42
C LEU A 104 -12.83 18.28 3.33
N CYS A 105 -12.29 18.26 4.54
CA CYS A 105 -12.59 17.26 5.56
C CYS A 105 -14.03 17.38 6.02
N THR A 106 -14.77 16.27 5.98
CA THR A 106 -16.17 16.22 6.43
C THR A 106 -16.35 16.48 7.93
N VAL A 107 -15.28 16.41 8.72
CA VAL A 107 -15.30 16.59 10.18
C VAL A 107 -14.91 18.02 10.60
N CYS A 108 -13.85 18.59 10.04
CA CYS A 108 -13.29 19.87 10.50
C CYS A 108 -13.16 20.95 9.40
N GLY A 109 -13.51 20.64 8.15
CA GLY A 109 -13.44 21.58 7.03
C GLY A 109 -12.03 21.93 6.54
N THR A 110 -10.98 21.39 7.15
CA THR A 110 -9.59 21.56 6.65
C THR A 110 -9.38 20.76 5.37
N VAL A 111 -8.43 21.15 4.52
CA VAL A 111 -8.10 20.42 3.30
C VAL A 111 -7.70 18.96 3.58
N MET A 112 -8.12 18.08 2.68
CA MET A 112 -7.73 16.68 2.66
C MET A 112 -6.57 16.49 1.68
N ARG A 113 -5.73 15.49 1.95
CA ARG A 113 -4.70 15.01 1.03
C ARG A 113 -4.88 13.53 0.75
N PRO A 114 -4.31 12.99 -0.35
CA PRO A 114 -4.23 11.55 -0.55
C PRO A 114 -3.58 10.86 0.66
N ASP A 115 -4.17 9.74 1.11
CA ASP A 115 -3.63 8.92 2.21
C ASP A 115 -2.55 7.99 1.69
N VAL A 116 -1.49 8.60 1.17
CA VAL A 116 -0.29 7.93 0.68
C VAL A 116 0.92 8.50 1.41
N VAL A 117 1.96 7.66 1.54
CA VAL A 117 3.22 8.02 2.19
C VAL A 117 4.20 8.50 1.13
N TRP A 118 4.48 9.80 1.11
CA TRP A 118 5.48 10.37 0.21
C TRP A 118 6.90 10.11 0.72
N ASP A 119 7.87 10.25 -0.17
CA ASP A 119 9.27 10.11 0.22
C ASP A 119 9.67 11.16 1.27
N GLY A 120 10.36 10.68 2.29
CA GLY A 120 10.70 11.47 3.49
C GLY A 120 9.60 11.49 4.56
N GLU A 121 8.39 11.00 4.29
CA GLU A 121 7.36 10.82 5.31
C GLU A 121 7.53 9.48 6.04
N PRO A 122 7.23 9.43 7.36
CA PRO A 122 7.28 8.19 8.10
C PRO A 122 6.15 7.24 7.66
N LEU A 123 6.42 5.94 7.73
CA LEU A 123 5.35 4.93 7.65
C LEU A 123 4.40 5.09 8.85
N ARG A 124 3.17 4.58 8.71
CA ARG A 124 2.21 4.56 9.83
C ARG A 124 2.75 3.64 10.93
N LEU A 125 2.77 4.14 12.17
CA LEU A 125 3.33 3.39 13.31
C LEU A 125 2.61 2.05 13.52
N ALA A 126 1.28 2.03 13.40
CA ALA A 126 0.50 0.80 13.51
C ALA A 126 0.88 -0.27 12.46
N ASP A 127 1.20 0.16 11.23
CA ASP A 127 1.66 -0.75 10.17
C ASP A 127 3.06 -1.30 10.51
N VAL A 128 3.95 -0.44 11.01
CA VAL A 128 5.31 -0.83 11.46
C VAL A 128 5.23 -1.83 12.61
N ASP A 129 4.45 -1.54 13.65
CA ASP A 129 4.27 -2.40 14.82
C ASP A 129 3.73 -3.78 14.41
N HIS A 130 2.77 -3.79 13.47
CA HIS A 130 2.22 -5.03 12.94
C HIS A 130 3.27 -5.84 12.16
N ILE A 131 4.01 -5.20 11.25
CA ILE A 131 5.08 -5.88 10.50
C ILE A 131 6.14 -6.42 11.47
N ASP A 132 6.58 -5.63 12.44
CA ASP A 132 7.58 -6.05 13.43
C ASP A 132 7.09 -7.27 14.23
N ALA A 133 5.82 -7.27 14.68
CA ALA A 133 5.21 -8.39 15.39
C ALA A 133 5.18 -9.68 14.55
N PHE A 134 4.86 -9.56 13.25
CA PHE A 134 4.85 -10.70 12.33
C PHE A 134 6.27 -11.20 12.01
N VAL A 135 7.19 -10.28 11.71
CA VAL A 135 8.62 -10.55 11.40
C VAL A 135 9.35 -11.19 12.59
N ALA A 136 8.89 -10.97 13.82
CA ALA A 136 9.42 -11.64 14.99
C ALA A 136 9.26 -13.17 14.93
N GLN A 137 8.17 -13.64 14.32
CA GLN A 137 7.76 -15.05 14.27
C GLN A 137 7.88 -15.69 12.89
N ALA A 138 8.08 -14.88 11.84
CA ALA A 138 8.16 -15.35 10.47
C ALA A 138 9.34 -16.33 10.26
N THR A 139 9.09 -17.39 9.51
CA THR A 139 10.07 -18.45 9.22
C THR A 139 10.54 -18.45 7.77
N ALA A 140 9.89 -17.71 6.88
CA ALA A 140 10.24 -17.56 5.48
C ALA A 140 9.84 -16.16 4.97
N VAL A 141 10.46 -15.71 3.87
CA VAL A 141 10.11 -14.46 3.21
C VAL A 141 10.15 -14.64 1.69
N SER A 142 9.13 -14.10 1.03
CA SER A 142 9.03 -14.04 -0.42
C SER A 142 8.95 -12.58 -0.86
N VAL A 143 9.78 -12.19 -1.83
CA VAL A 143 9.78 -10.88 -2.46
C VAL A 143 9.23 -11.03 -3.88
N VAL A 144 8.18 -10.30 -4.21
CA VAL A 144 7.58 -10.28 -5.55
C VAL A 144 7.76 -8.89 -6.14
N GLY A 145 8.52 -8.80 -7.23
CA GLY A 145 9.03 -7.55 -7.79
C GLY A 145 10.32 -7.10 -7.09
N ASP A 146 10.52 -5.78 -7.03
CA ASP A 146 11.70 -5.17 -6.43
C ASP A 146 11.37 -4.50 -5.09
N VAL A 147 12.23 -4.74 -4.09
CA VAL A 147 12.14 -4.13 -2.76
C VAL A 147 13.50 -3.55 -2.38
N ASN A 148 13.69 -2.27 -2.70
CA ASN A 148 14.92 -1.53 -2.41
C ASN A 148 14.69 -0.38 -1.39
N GLU A 149 13.43 -0.08 -1.09
CA GLU A 149 13.05 1.05 -0.27
C GLU A 149 13.19 0.75 1.22
N TRP A 150 13.85 1.64 1.96
CA TRP A 150 13.89 1.61 3.41
C TRP A 150 12.60 2.19 4.00
N PRO A 151 12.03 1.60 5.06
CA PRO A 151 12.58 0.53 5.89
C PRO A 151 12.27 -0.91 5.42
N ILE A 152 11.50 -1.11 4.36
CA ILE A 152 11.00 -2.45 3.97
C ILE A 152 12.11 -3.42 3.58
N ALA A 153 13.11 -2.95 2.82
CA ALA A 153 14.31 -3.74 2.52
C ALA A 153 15.05 -4.21 3.80
N GLY A 154 14.92 -3.46 4.89
CA GLY A 154 15.44 -3.82 6.20
C GLY A 154 14.79 -5.06 6.81
N TYR A 155 13.48 -5.26 6.62
CA TYR A 155 12.79 -6.47 7.09
C TYR A 155 13.27 -7.72 6.36
N VAL A 156 13.43 -7.63 5.04
CA VAL A 156 13.97 -8.73 4.22
C VAL A 156 15.36 -9.11 4.71
N ARG A 157 16.24 -8.13 4.88
CA ARG A 157 17.61 -8.34 5.43
C ARG A 157 17.59 -8.94 6.82
N ARG A 158 16.69 -8.49 7.70
CA ARG A 158 16.55 -9.01 9.06
C ARG A 158 16.16 -10.48 9.05
N LEU A 159 15.19 -10.88 8.23
CA LEU A 159 14.78 -12.29 8.09
C LEU A 159 15.88 -13.16 7.49
N GLN A 160 16.57 -12.67 6.46
CA GLN A 160 17.72 -13.37 5.89
C GLN A 160 18.83 -13.59 6.94
N SER A 161 19.13 -12.58 7.77
CA SER A 161 20.13 -12.70 8.84
C SER A 161 19.75 -13.69 9.94
N LYS A 162 18.44 -13.96 10.12
CA LYS A 162 17.91 -15.00 11.02
C LYS A 162 17.99 -16.41 10.41
N GLY A 163 18.40 -16.54 9.14
CA GLY A 163 18.42 -17.80 8.41
C GLY A 163 17.06 -18.20 7.81
N CYS A 164 16.09 -17.28 7.74
CA CYS A 164 14.83 -17.54 7.07
C CYS A 164 15.07 -17.72 5.56
N PRO A 165 14.51 -18.76 4.91
CA PRO A 165 14.57 -18.88 3.46
C PRO A 165 13.97 -17.65 2.78
N LEU A 166 14.73 -17.09 1.83
CA LEU A 166 14.36 -15.95 1.00
C LEU A 166 14.14 -16.43 -0.44
N THR A 167 12.95 -16.17 -0.99
CA THR A 167 12.66 -16.37 -2.42
C THR A 167 12.37 -15.02 -3.07
N ILE A 168 13.03 -14.70 -4.17
CA ILE A 168 12.81 -13.46 -4.94
C ILE A 168 12.22 -13.83 -6.30
N TYR A 169 11.10 -13.20 -6.66
CA TYR A 169 10.41 -13.31 -7.93
C TYR A 169 10.49 -11.97 -8.65
N ASN A 170 11.43 -11.79 -9.57
CA ASN A 170 11.52 -10.61 -10.41
C ASN A 170 11.60 -11.00 -11.89
N LEU A 171 11.12 -10.13 -12.77
CA LEU A 171 11.10 -10.34 -14.23
C LEU A 171 12.53 -10.46 -14.80
N ASP A 172 13.52 -9.90 -14.12
CA ASP A 172 14.92 -9.89 -14.58
C ASP A 172 15.75 -11.09 -14.10
N GLY A 173 15.18 -12.04 -13.34
CA GLY A 173 15.90 -13.24 -12.90
C GLY A 173 17.13 -12.98 -12.02
N ALA A 174 17.34 -11.74 -11.56
CA ALA A 174 18.47 -11.37 -10.72
C ALA A 174 18.21 -11.80 -9.28
N THR A 175 18.77 -12.94 -8.90
CA THR A 175 18.94 -13.33 -7.50
C THR A 175 19.95 -12.36 -6.88
N ILE A 176 19.51 -11.53 -5.93
CA ILE A 176 20.46 -10.83 -5.05
C ILE A 176 20.97 -11.91 -4.09
N GLY A 177 22.23 -12.30 -4.28
CA GLY A 177 22.93 -13.31 -3.48
C GLY A 177 23.15 -12.92 -2.02
#